data_AF-A0A1I0EA15-F1
#
_entry.id   AF-A0A1I0EA15-F1
#
_cell.length_a   1.000
_cell.length_b   1.000
_cell.length_c   1.000
_cell.angle_alpha   90.00
_cell.angle_beta   90.00
_cell.angle_gamma   90.00
#
_symmetry.space_group_name_H-M   'P 1'
#
loop_
_entity.id
_entity.type
_entity.pdbx_description
1 polymer ?
#
loop_
_entity_poly.entity_id
_entity_poly.type
_entity_poly.pdbx_seq_one_letter_code
_entity_poly.pdbx_strand_id
1 'polypeptide(L)' 'MAEKKKESSVLPDEIILNKIYFIREQKVMLDSDLAELYGVETRRLNEQVKRNISRFPEDFMFQLSEFEFESLK' A
#
# COMPACT_ATOMS: atom_id res chain seq x y z
N MET A 1 8.88 -37.19 10.25
CA MET A 1 8.60 -35.82 10.73
C MET A 1 8.18 -35.03 9.50
N ALA A 2 6.89 -34.71 9.36
CA ALA A 2 6.37 -34.03 8.17
C ALA A 2 6.56 -32.52 8.34
N GLU A 3 7.41 -31.91 7.51
CA GLU A 3 7.51 -30.46 7.38
C GLU A 3 6.19 -29.94 6.80
N LYS A 4 5.41 -29.21 7.61
CA LYS A 4 4.23 -28.50 7.14
C LYS A 4 4.70 -27.37 6.20
N LYS A 5 4.41 -27.55 4.91
CA LYS A 5 4.52 -26.53 3.87
C LYS A 5 3.78 -25.28 4.34
N LYS A 6 4.51 -24.18 4.56
CA LYS A 6 3.94 -22.87 4.86
C LYS A 6 3.14 -22.46 3.63
N GLU A 7 1.82 -22.49 3.72
CA GLU A 7 0.94 -21.91 2.69
C GLU A 7 1.27 -20.42 2.64
N SER A 8 2.20 -20.05 1.76
CA SER A 8 2.35 -18.68 1.33
C SER A 8 1.06 -18.35 0.59
N SER A 9 0.22 -17.52 1.19
CA SER A 9 -0.87 -16.82 0.50
C SER A 9 -0.23 -15.89 -0.54
N VAL A 10 0.24 -16.46 -1.65
CA VAL A 10 0.86 -15.70 -2.73
C VAL A 10 -0.27 -14.97 -3.43
N LEU A 11 -0.41 -13.68 -3.14
CA LEU A 11 -1.25 -12.80 -3.95
C LEU A 11 -0.72 -12.87 -5.39
N PRO A 12 -1.57 -13.07 -6.40
CA PRO A 12 -1.12 -13.06 -7.79
C PRO A 12 -0.39 -11.76 -8.10
N ASP A 13 0.78 -11.86 -8.73
CA ASP A 13 1.63 -10.71 -9.06
C ASP A 13 0.87 -9.65 -9.89
N GLU A 14 -0.05 -10.09 -10.75
CA GLU A 14 -0.91 -9.22 -11.55
C GLU A 14 -1.77 -8.27 -10.71
N ILE A 15 -2.25 -8.72 -9.55
CA ILE A 15 -3.07 -7.88 -8.65
C ILE A 15 -2.21 -6.77 -8.05
N ILE A 16 -0.97 -7.09 -7.67
CA ILE A 16 -0.03 -6.12 -7.11
C ILE A 16 0.41 -5.13 -8.19
N LEU A 17 0.75 -5.63 -9.38
CA LEU A 17 1.22 -4.80 -10.49
C LEU A 17 0.18 -3.78 -10.95
N ASN A 18 -1.11 -4.15 -10.99
CA ASN A 18 -2.20 -3.23 -11.34
C ASN A 18 -2.44 -2.11 -10.30
N LYS A 19 -1.88 -2.25 -9.10
CA LYS A 19 -2.01 -1.29 -7.99
C LYS A 19 -0.75 -0.44 -7.79
N ILE A 20 0.25 -0.58 -8.68
CA ILE A 20 1.48 0.20 -8.66
C ILE A 20 1.37 1.37 -9.64
N TYR A 21 1.56 2.57 -9.10
CA TYR A 21 1.60 3.84 -9.81
C TYR A 21 3.04 4.34 -9.91
N PHE A 22 3.32 5.18 -10.92
CA PHE A 22 4.61 5.83 -11.07
C PHE A 22 4.47 7.32 -10.80
N ILE A 23 4.90 7.76 -9.62
CA ILE A 23 4.74 9.14 -9.13
C ILE A 23 6.09 9.61 -8.61
N ARG A 24 6.53 10.82 -9.00
CA ARG A 24 7.85 11.37 -8.64
C ARG A 24 9.01 10.40 -8.90
N GLU A 25 8.94 9.68 -10.03
CA GLU A 25 9.92 8.65 -10.43
C GLU A 25 9.99 7.42 -9.50
N GLN A 26 9.00 7.25 -8.62
CA GLN A 26 8.91 6.16 -7.67
C GLN A 26 7.69 5.27 -7.96
N LYS A 27 7.86 3.97 -7.73
CA LYS A 27 6.76 3.00 -7.74
C LYS A 27 6.03 3.09 -6.40
N VAL A 28 4.77 3.50 -6.42
CA VAL A 28 3.96 3.73 -5.22
C VAL A 28 2.63 3.01 -5.32
N MET A 29 2.06 2.68 -4.17
CA MET A 29 0.72 2.11 -4.06
C MET A 29 -0.14 3.06 -3.23
N LEU A 30 -1.38 3.29 -3.65
CA LEU A 30 -2.30 4.13 -2.89
C LEU A 30 -2.67 3.44 -1.58
N ASP A 31 -2.96 4.24 -0.56
CA ASP A 31 -3.43 3.75 0.74
C ASP A 31 -4.72 2.93 0.61
N SER A 32 -5.60 3.28 -0.34
CA SER A 32 -6.80 2.53 -0.67
C SER A 32 -6.51 1.12 -1.18
N ASP A 33 -5.55 1.00 -2.10
CA ASP A 33 -5.13 -0.28 -2.66
C ASP A 33 -4.43 -1.14 -1.61
N LEU A 34 -3.56 -0.52 -0.82
CA LEU A 34 -2.88 -1.19 0.28
C LEU A 34 -3.89 -1.71 1.31
N ALA A 35 -4.88 -0.89 1.66
CA ALA A 35 -5.94 -1.27 2.59
C ALA A 35 -6.78 -2.45 2.08
N GLU A 36 -7.13 -2.46 0.80
CA GLU A 36 -7.84 -3.58 0.16
C GLU A 36 -7.02 -4.87 0.21
N LEU A 37 -5.72 -4.81 -0.10
CA LEU A 37 -4.83 -5.98 -0.04
C LEU A 37 -4.73 -6.58 1.37
N TYR A 38 -4.75 -5.74 2.40
CA TYR A 38 -4.75 -6.18 3.80
C TYR A 38 -6.15 -6.47 4.35
N GLY A 39 -7.22 -6.28 3.56
CA GLY A 39 -8.60 -6.50 4.00
C GLY A 39 -9.06 -5.55 5.10
N VAL A 40 -8.53 -4.32 5.12
CA VAL A 40 -8.88 -3.28 6.09
C VAL A 40 -9.51 -2.08 5.40
N GLU A 41 -10.25 -1.26 6.14
CA GLU A 41 -10.73 0.01 5.62
C GLU A 41 -9.57 1.01 5.50
N THR A 42 -9.52 1.78 4.40
CA THR A 42 -8.52 2.85 4.18
C THR A 42 -8.47 3.83 5.36
N ARG A 43 -9.64 4.19 5.91
CA ARG A 43 -9.72 5.06 7.08
C ARG A 43 -9.01 4.46 8.29
N ARG A 44 -9.17 3.15 8.54
CA ARG A 44 -8.50 2.45 9.65
C ARG A 44 -6.99 2.40 9.46
N LEU A 45 -6.52 2.16 8.23
CA LEU A 45 -5.10 2.24 7.88
C LEU A 45 -4.54 3.64 8.18
N ASN A 46 -5.22 4.69 7.71
CA ASN A 46 -4.81 6.07 7.94
C ASN A 46 -4.84 6.49 9.42
N GLU A 47 -5.81 6.00 10.20
CA GLU A 47 -5.83 6.16 11.65
C GLU A 47 -4.57 5.55 12.31
N GLN A 48 -4.17 4.35 11.89
CA GLN A 48 -2.97 3.68 12.42
C GLN A 48 -1.69 4.40 12.02
N VAL A 49 -1.58 4.85 10.77
CA VAL A 49 -0.45 5.66 10.29
C VAL A 49 -0.28 6.91 11.14
N LYS A 50 -1.37 7.68 11.31
CA LYS A 50 -1.35 8.92 12.10
C LYS A 50 -0.94 8.68 13.56
N ARG A 51 -1.43 7.59 14.18
CA ARG A 51 -1.07 7.23 15.57
C ARG A 51 0.38 6.79 15.71
N ASN A 52 0.97 6.26 14.66
CA ASN A 52 2.31 5.67 14.68
C ASN A 52 3.26 6.36 13.70
N ILE A 53 3.10 7.66 13.47
CA ILE A 53 3.81 8.39 12.40
C ILE A 53 5.34 8.26 12.47
N SER A 54 5.89 8.06 13.68
CA SER A 54 7.32 7.78 13.88
C SER A 54 7.82 6.50 13.21
N ARG A 55 6.92 5.59 12.82
CA ARG A 55 7.22 4.35 12.08
C ARG A 55 7.09 4.49 10.57
N PHE A 56 6.59 5.64 10.09
CA PHE A 56 6.31 5.92 8.69
C PHE A 56 7.13 7.14 8.23
N PRO A 57 8.44 6.98 7.98
CA PRO A 57 9.27 8.06 7.46
C PRO A 57 8.86 8.45 6.03
N GLU A 58 9.32 9.61 5.56
CA GLU A 58 8.99 10.15 4.23
C GLU A 58 9.39 9.21 3.07
N ASP A 59 10.44 8.41 3.26
CA ASP A 59 10.86 7.40 2.28
C ASP A 59 9.88 6.21 2.18
N PHE A 60 9.01 6.04 3.18
CA PHE A 60 8.03 4.95 3.23
C PHE A 60 6.64 5.39 2.77
N MET A 61 6.28 6.65 3.03
CA MET A 61 5.01 7.21 2.59
C MET A 61 5.11 8.72 2.38
N PHE A 62 4.28 9.23 1.49
CA PHE A 62 4.07 10.65 1.33
C PHE A 62 2.61 10.91 0.94
N GLN A 63 2.16 12.12 1.22
CA GLN A 63 0.86 12.58 0.77
C GLN A 63 0.99 13.16 -0.65
N LEU A 64 0.12 12.72 -1.55
CA LEU A 64 0.00 13.30 -2.88
C LEU A 64 -0.50 14.75 -2.78
N SER A 65 0.04 15.62 -3.63
CA SER A 65 -0.56 16.92 -3.89
C SER A 65 -1.90 16.76 -4.61
N GLU A 66 -2.74 17.79 -4.56
CA GLU A 66 -4.02 17.80 -5.29
C GLU A 66 -3.82 17.54 -6.78
N PHE A 67 -2.80 18.16 -7.41
CA PHE A 67 -2.47 17.94 -8.82
C PHE A 67 -2.06 16.50 -9.13
N GLU A 68 -1.25 15.89 -8.27
CA GLU A 68 -0.84 14.49 -8.43
C GLU A 68 -2.04 13.56 -8.29
N PHE A 69 -2.94 13.84 -7.35
CA PHE A 69 -4.15 13.05 -7.15
C PHE A 69 -5.14 13.20 -8.31
N GLU A 70 -5.31 14.41 -8.84
CA GLU A 70 -6.16 14.63 -10.02
C GLU A 70 -5.63 13.92 -11.26
N SER A 71 -4.31 13.80 -11.39
CA SER A 71 -3.66 13.10 -12.50
C SER A 71 -3.83 11.57 -12.45
N LEU A 72 -4.41 11.02 -11.37
CA LEU A 72 -4.74 9.60 -11.24
C LEU A 72 -6.12 9.23 -11.80
N LYS A 73 -6.96 10.21 -12.16
CA LYS A 73 -8.29 9.99 -12.77
C LYS A 73 -8.20 9.87 -14.28
#